data_AF-A0A0R2NNZ4-F1
#
_entry.id   AF-A0A0R2NNZ4-F1
#
_cell.length_a   1.000
_cell.length_b   1.000
_cell.length_c   1.000
_cell.angle_alpha   90.00
_cell.angle_beta   90.00
_cell.angle_gamma   90.00
#
_symmetry.space_group_name_H-M   'P 1'
#
loop_
_entity.id
_entity.type
_entity.pdbx_description
1 polymer ?
#
loop_
_entity_poly.entity_id
_entity_poly.type
_entity_poly.pdbx_seq_one_letter_code
_entity_poly.pdbx_strand_id
1 'polypeptide(L)'
;MPKEISENRRSDVITHLLLGKSYAEIFTITGVSSSSVRNIVKELEVSFGKNDINLLLTFTKLLKKEQLTPVQALRGIRIHSILQSLNCSEEYVAEFLDKIVSACKSQNLSPDNLAKYSVMLFELSKSSDIPLDKLENHYSSLIQKNKEIQNSITLFEKKQKESKEKLDDAISHESTTIQLLGDYSTTKKRLGEFSIEIGDLDYQ
;
A
#
# COMPACT_ATOMS: atom_id res chain seq x y z
N MET A 1 7.28 -61.17 -19.03
CA MET A 1 6.78 -59.97 -19.74
C MET A 1 6.90 -58.78 -18.82
N PRO A 2 7.40 -57.61 -19.27
CA PRO A 2 7.40 -56.41 -18.45
C PRO A 2 5.95 -56.08 -18.11
N LYS A 3 5.64 -55.80 -16.84
CA LYS A 3 4.30 -55.34 -16.43
C LYS A 3 3.98 -54.05 -17.19
N GLU A 4 2.90 -54.07 -17.94
CA GLU A 4 2.36 -52.89 -18.61
C GLU A 4 2.09 -51.81 -17.56
N ILE A 5 2.73 -50.66 -17.74
CA ILE A 5 2.53 -49.51 -16.87
C ILE A 5 1.21 -48.87 -17.30
N SER A 6 0.31 -48.61 -16.34
CA SER A 6 -0.93 -47.90 -16.63
C SER A 6 -0.64 -46.53 -17.27
N GLU A 7 -1.50 -46.08 -18.17
CA GLU A 7 -1.32 -44.80 -18.86
C GLU A 7 -1.17 -43.62 -17.90
N ASN A 8 -1.89 -43.62 -16.77
CA ASN A 8 -1.75 -42.60 -15.73
C ASN A 8 -0.31 -42.54 -15.18
N ARG A 9 0.27 -43.69 -14.84
CA ARG A 9 1.66 -43.76 -14.35
C ARG A 9 2.68 -43.37 -15.41
N ARG A 10 2.39 -43.69 -16.68
CA ARG A 10 3.23 -43.25 -17.81
C ARG A 10 3.22 -41.72 -17.92
N SER A 11 2.05 -41.10 -17.84
CA SER A 11 1.89 -39.64 -17.85
C SER A 11 2.63 -38.96 -16.70
N ASP A 12 2.57 -39.53 -15.49
CA ASP A 12 3.30 -39.03 -14.32
C ASP A 12 4.80 -39.07 -14.52
N VAL A 13 5.33 -40.18 -15.05
CA VAL A 13 6.76 -40.32 -15.38
C VAL A 13 7.19 -39.26 -16.39
N ILE A 14 6.40 -39.06 -17.47
CA ILE A 14 6.68 -38.04 -18.49
C ILE A 14 6.68 -36.64 -17.87
N THR A 15 5.69 -36.33 -17.03
CA THR A 15 5.61 -35.05 -16.33
C THR A 15 6.86 -34.79 -15.50
N HIS A 16 7.34 -35.77 -14.73
CA HIS A 16 8.54 -35.61 -13.93
C HIS A 16 9.83 -35.51 -14.77
N LEU A 17 9.91 -36.19 -15.91
CA LEU A 17 11.00 -36.00 -16.89
C LEU A 17 11.00 -34.57 -17.43
N LEU A 18 9.83 -34.00 -17.73
CA LEU A 18 9.68 -32.61 -18.18
C LEU A 18 9.96 -31.58 -17.08
N LEU A 19 9.94 -32.00 -15.81
CA LEU A 19 10.41 -31.21 -14.67
C LEU A 19 11.91 -31.40 -14.37
N GLY A 20 12.65 -32.10 -15.26
CA GLY A 20 14.09 -32.30 -15.14
C GLY A 20 14.50 -33.28 -14.02
N LYS A 21 13.56 -34.08 -13.49
CA LYS A 21 13.87 -35.07 -12.43
C LYS A 21 14.74 -36.21 -13.00
N SER A 22 15.68 -36.66 -12.19
CA SER A 22 16.49 -37.84 -12.46
C SER A 22 15.65 -39.11 -12.33
N TYR A 23 16.09 -40.20 -12.93
CA TYR A 23 15.35 -41.47 -12.87
C TYR A 23 15.23 -42.00 -11.44
N ALA A 24 16.23 -41.74 -10.59
CA ALA A 24 16.19 -42.09 -9.18
C ALA A 24 15.09 -41.31 -8.44
N GLU A 25 14.98 -40.00 -8.65
CA GLU A 25 13.90 -39.19 -8.08
C GLU A 25 12.53 -39.65 -8.57
N ILE A 26 12.40 -39.99 -9.85
CA ILE A 26 11.16 -40.49 -10.42
C ILE A 26 10.77 -41.83 -9.78
N PHE A 27 11.72 -42.74 -9.56
CA PHE A 27 11.48 -43.99 -8.86
C PHE A 27 10.96 -43.74 -7.43
N THR A 28 11.59 -42.83 -6.68
CA THR A 28 11.14 -42.48 -5.32
C THR A 28 9.72 -41.93 -5.30
N ILE A 29 9.34 -41.14 -6.30
CA ILE A 29 8.01 -40.49 -6.36
C ILE A 29 6.92 -41.45 -6.87
N THR A 30 7.21 -42.22 -7.92
CA THR A 30 6.19 -42.97 -8.67
C THR A 30 6.23 -44.48 -8.41
N GLY A 31 7.32 -44.98 -7.82
CA GLY A 31 7.64 -46.40 -7.69
C GLY A 31 8.04 -47.08 -9.01
N VAL A 32 8.14 -46.33 -10.11
CA VAL A 32 8.49 -46.87 -11.45
C VAL A 32 10.00 -47.02 -11.56
N SER A 33 10.47 -48.23 -11.87
CA SER A 33 11.91 -48.52 -11.94
C SER A 33 12.62 -47.69 -13.01
N SER A 34 13.90 -47.37 -12.78
CA SER A 34 14.74 -46.64 -13.75
C SER A 34 14.81 -47.32 -15.12
N SER A 35 14.73 -48.65 -15.17
CA SER A 35 14.69 -49.42 -16.43
C SER A 35 13.41 -49.15 -17.20
N SER A 36 12.27 -49.10 -16.50
CA SER A 36 10.98 -48.74 -17.10
C SER A 36 10.95 -47.28 -17.58
N VAL A 37 11.49 -46.35 -16.80
CA VAL A 37 11.62 -44.94 -17.21
C VAL A 37 12.47 -44.81 -18.47
N ARG A 38 13.59 -45.54 -18.55
CA ARG A 38 14.44 -45.58 -19.75
C ARG A 38 13.70 -46.13 -20.97
N ASN A 39 12.86 -47.14 -20.81
CA ASN A 39 12.05 -47.66 -21.92
C ASN A 39 11.04 -46.63 -22.41
N ILE A 40 10.36 -45.92 -21.50
CA ILE A 40 9.46 -44.81 -21.87
C ILE A 40 10.23 -43.74 -22.65
N VAL A 41 11.44 -43.36 -22.22
CA VAL A 41 12.28 -42.40 -22.96
C VAL A 41 12.63 -42.92 -24.35
N LYS A 42 13.04 -44.19 -24.50
CA LYS A 42 13.32 -44.78 -25.82
C LYS A 42 12.10 -44.76 -26.73
N GLU A 43 10.92 -45.06 -26.21
CA GLU A 43 9.67 -44.99 -26.98
C GLU A 43 9.38 -43.56 -27.44
N LEU A 44 9.62 -42.56 -26.59
CA LEU A 44 9.53 -41.15 -26.98
C LEU A 44 10.57 -40.79 -28.05
N GLU A 45 11.81 -41.25 -27.91
CA GLU A 45 12.89 -41.03 -28.90
C GLU A 45 12.54 -41.64 -30.26
N VAL A 46 11.87 -42.80 -30.29
CA VAL A 46 11.40 -43.43 -31.53
C VAL A 46 10.26 -42.64 -32.16
N SER A 47 9.29 -42.19 -31.36
CA SER A 47 8.11 -41.49 -31.86
C SER A 47 8.36 -40.04 -32.29
N PHE A 48 9.25 -39.33 -31.59
CA PHE A 48 9.46 -37.89 -31.74
C PHE A 48 10.87 -37.51 -32.18
N GLY A 49 11.76 -38.48 -32.38
CA GLY A 49 13.14 -38.23 -32.74
C GLY A 49 14.07 -38.19 -31.53
N LYS A 50 15.15 -38.96 -31.61
CA LYS A 50 16.14 -39.08 -30.53
C LYS A 50 16.78 -37.75 -30.17
N ASN A 51 17.14 -36.93 -31.16
CA ASN A 51 17.82 -35.67 -30.92
C ASN A 51 16.90 -34.67 -30.20
N ASP A 52 15.64 -34.58 -30.62
CA ASP A 52 14.67 -33.65 -30.07
C ASP A 52 14.33 -33.97 -28.61
N ILE A 53 14.12 -35.25 -28.29
CA ILE A 53 13.88 -35.68 -26.91
C ILE A 53 15.11 -35.45 -26.04
N ASN A 54 16.32 -35.71 -26.53
CA ASN A 54 17.54 -35.47 -25.76
C ASN A 54 17.78 -33.97 -25.51
N LEU A 55 17.51 -33.11 -26.49
CA LEU A 55 17.57 -31.65 -26.33
C LEU A 55 16.54 -31.17 -25.31
N LEU A 56 15.30 -31.64 -25.40
CA LEU A 56 14.23 -31.29 -24.46
C LEU A 56 14.59 -31.69 -23.01
N LEU A 57 15.04 -32.94 -22.80
CA LEU A 57 15.43 -33.41 -21.47
C LEU A 57 16.69 -32.70 -20.94
N THR A 58 17.57 -32.23 -21.82
CA THR A 58 18.72 -31.41 -21.43
C THR A 58 18.26 -30.02 -20.99
N PHE A 59 17.37 -29.40 -21.75
CA PHE A 59 16.78 -28.11 -21.42
C PHE A 59 16.04 -28.14 -20.07
N THR A 60 15.21 -29.15 -19.81
CA THR A 60 14.48 -29.24 -18.54
C THR A 60 15.40 -29.46 -17.34
N LYS A 61 16.53 -30.16 -17.52
CA LYS A 61 17.59 -30.28 -16.50
C LYS A 61 18.29 -28.95 -16.24
N LEU A 62 18.55 -28.15 -17.28
CA LEU A 62 19.12 -26.80 -17.13
C LEU A 62 18.16 -25.91 -16.34
N LEU A 63 16.87 -25.90 -16.67
CA LEU A 63 15.86 -25.17 -15.90
C LEU A 63 15.86 -25.59 -14.42
N LYS A 64 15.88 -26.90 -14.14
CA LYS A 64 15.93 -27.41 -12.77
C LYS A 64 17.20 -26.98 -12.04
N LYS A 65 18.36 -26.93 -12.72
CA LYS A 65 19.63 -26.46 -12.13
C LYS A 65 19.51 -25.01 -11.67
N GLU A 66 18.84 -24.19 -12.46
CA GLU A 66 18.50 -22.79 -12.11
C GLU A 66 17.27 -22.69 -11.17
N GLN A 67 16.79 -23.81 -10.63
CA GLN A 67 15.63 -23.87 -9.73
C GLN A 67 14.33 -23.33 -10.37
N LEU A 68 14.23 -23.38 -11.69
CA LEU A 68 13.07 -22.94 -12.46
C LEU A 68 12.23 -24.14 -12.94
N THR A 69 10.92 -23.98 -12.89
CA THR A 69 9.98 -24.83 -13.62
C THR A 69 9.80 -24.32 -15.06
N PRO A 70 9.38 -25.17 -16.02
CA PRO A 70 9.06 -24.72 -17.38
C PRO A 70 8.05 -23.57 -17.43
N VAL A 71 7.03 -23.59 -16.56
CA VAL A 71 6.03 -22.51 -16.48
C VAL A 71 6.66 -21.20 -16.00
N GLN A 72 7.56 -21.24 -15.02
CA GLN A 72 8.29 -20.05 -14.57
C GLN A 72 9.21 -19.52 -15.67
N ALA A 73 9.92 -20.39 -16.39
CA ALA A 73 10.77 -19.99 -17.52
C ALA A 73 9.97 -19.29 -18.63
N LEU A 74 8.81 -19.84 -19.00
CA LEU A 74 7.91 -19.21 -19.99
C LEU A 74 7.40 -17.84 -19.53
N ARG A 75 7.02 -17.70 -18.26
CA ARG A 75 6.63 -16.41 -17.68
C ARG A 75 7.81 -15.42 -17.71
N GLY A 76 9.01 -15.88 -17.37
CA GLY A 76 10.24 -15.10 -17.42
C GLY A 76 10.56 -14.58 -18.82
N ILE A 77 10.41 -15.42 -19.86
CA ILE A 77 10.62 -15.02 -21.27
C ILE A 77 9.69 -13.86 -21.66
N ARG A 78 8.42 -13.92 -21.25
CA ARG A 78 7.46 -12.82 -21.52
C ARG A 78 7.89 -11.52 -20.85
N ILE A 79 8.35 -11.59 -19.59
CA ILE A 79 8.83 -10.40 -18.85
C ILE A 79 10.10 -9.86 -19.50
N HIS A 80 11.07 -10.73 -19.80
CA HIS A 80 12.32 -10.37 -20.47
C HIS A 80 12.07 -9.68 -21.82
N SER A 81 11.10 -10.15 -22.61
CA SER A 81 10.73 -9.51 -23.89
C SER A 81 10.21 -8.07 -23.69
N ILE A 82 9.46 -7.82 -22.61
CA ILE A 82 9.01 -6.47 -22.25
C ILE A 82 10.22 -5.60 -21.88
N LEU A 83 11.13 -6.11 -21.05
CA LEU A 83 12.33 -5.37 -20.64
C LEU A 83 13.23 -5.01 -21.83
N GLN A 84 13.42 -5.93 -22.77
CA GLN A 84 14.15 -5.68 -24.01
C GLN A 84 13.49 -4.56 -24.84
N SER A 85 12.16 -4.56 -24.97
CA SER A 85 11.44 -3.51 -25.71
C SER A 85 11.61 -2.11 -25.10
N LEU A 86 11.93 -2.04 -23.81
CA LEU A 86 12.16 -0.80 -23.07
C LEU A 86 13.65 -0.42 -23.02
N ASN A 87 14.55 -1.20 -23.67
CA ASN A 87 16.00 -1.06 -23.59
C ASN A 87 16.54 -1.00 -22.14
N CYS A 88 15.91 -1.75 -21.22
CA CYS A 88 16.36 -1.85 -19.83
C CYS A 88 17.44 -2.93 -19.69
N SER A 89 18.50 -2.65 -18.92
CA SER A 89 19.47 -3.68 -18.50
C SER A 89 18.82 -4.64 -17.49
N GLU A 90 19.10 -5.93 -17.64
CA GLU A 90 18.61 -6.96 -16.70
C GLU A 90 19.16 -6.74 -15.29
N GLU A 91 20.44 -6.42 -15.17
CA GLU A 91 21.11 -6.19 -13.89
C GLU A 91 20.47 -5.02 -13.15
N TYR A 92 20.21 -3.92 -13.86
CA TYR A 92 19.57 -2.75 -13.27
C TYR A 92 18.14 -3.05 -12.79
N VAL A 93 17.38 -3.80 -13.59
CA VAL A 93 16.01 -4.20 -13.23
C VAL A 93 16.01 -5.13 -12.03
N ALA A 94 16.95 -6.08 -11.95
CA ALA A 94 17.09 -6.97 -10.80
C ALA A 94 17.41 -6.18 -9.53
N GLU A 95 18.38 -5.26 -9.57
CA GLU A 95 18.72 -4.39 -8.44
C GLU A 95 17.53 -3.52 -7.99
N PHE A 96 16.80 -2.96 -8.95
CA PHE A 96 15.59 -2.18 -8.69
C PHE A 96 14.51 -3.01 -7.98
N LEU A 97 14.23 -4.23 -8.48
CA LEU A 97 13.24 -5.12 -7.89
C LEU A 97 13.66 -5.56 -6.48
N ASP A 98 14.93 -5.86 -6.24
CA ASP A 98 15.43 -6.24 -4.91
C ASP A 98 15.29 -5.10 -3.89
N LYS A 99 15.60 -3.86 -4.29
CA LYS A 99 15.40 -2.67 -3.45
C LYS A 99 13.93 -2.47 -3.11
N ILE A 100 13.06 -2.61 -4.11
CA ILE A 100 11.61 -2.50 -3.92
C ILE A 100 11.07 -3.57 -2.99
N VAL A 101 11.41 -4.84 -3.21
CA VAL A 101 10.94 -5.95 -2.39
C VAL A 101 11.42 -5.78 -0.94
N SER A 102 12.64 -5.30 -0.75
CA SER A 102 13.19 -4.99 0.58
C SER A 102 12.44 -3.85 1.27
N ALA A 103 12.12 -2.77 0.55
CA ALA A 103 11.32 -1.66 1.07
C ALA A 103 9.86 -2.05 1.37
N CYS A 104 9.27 -2.91 0.55
CA CYS A 104 7.94 -3.48 0.79
C CYS A 104 7.89 -4.25 2.12
N LYS A 105 8.90 -5.10 2.37
CA LYS A 105 9.01 -5.87 3.62
C LYS A 105 9.13 -4.96 4.84
N SER A 106 9.90 -3.86 4.77
CA SER A 106 10.07 -2.96 5.91
C SER A 106 8.83 -2.12 6.23
N GLN A 107 7.97 -1.86 5.24
CA GLN A 107 6.75 -1.06 5.40
C GLN A 107 5.47 -1.91 5.51
N ASN A 108 5.59 -3.23 5.62
CA ASN A 108 4.46 -4.17 5.61
C ASN A 108 3.53 -3.99 4.40
N LEU A 109 4.11 -3.64 3.24
CA LEU A 109 3.41 -3.42 1.99
C LEU A 109 3.58 -4.64 1.09
N SER A 110 2.48 -5.19 0.56
CA SER A 110 2.57 -6.25 -0.45
C SER A 110 3.18 -5.73 -1.75
N PRO A 111 4.12 -6.47 -2.39
CA PRO A 111 4.63 -6.14 -3.72
C PRO A 111 3.53 -5.94 -4.77
N ASP A 112 2.45 -6.72 -4.70
CA ASP A 112 1.30 -6.57 -5.61
C ASP A 112 0.58 -5.24 -5.43
N ASN A 113 0.46 -4.78 -4.17
CA ASN A 113 -0.13 -3.47 -3.88
C ASN A 113 0.76 -2.35 -4.41
N LEU A 114 2.08 -2.48 -4.30
CA LEU A 114 3.00 -1.49 -4.85
C LEU A 114 2.89 -1.39 -6.37
N ALA A 115 2.88 -2.53 -7.07
CA ALA A 115 2.69 -2.56 -8.51
C ALA A 115 1.36 -1.89 -8.91
N LYS A 116 0.28 -2.22 -8.20
CA LYS A 116 -1.03 -1.60 -8.40
C LYS A 116 -1.00 -0.09 -8.16
N TYR A 117 -0.39 0.37 -7.06
CA TYR A 117 -0.30 1.79 -6.74
C TYR A 117 0.56 2.57 -7.74
N SER A 118 1.61 1.94 -8.28
CA SER A 118 2.43 2.54 -9.33
C SER A 118 1.61 2.81 -10.60
N VAL A 119 0.75 1.87 -11.00
CA VAL A 119 -0.19 2.07 -12.12
C VAL A 119 -1.21 3.15 -11.80
N MET A 120 -1.85 3.08 -10.63
CA MET A 120 -2.83 4.08 -10.20
C MET A 120 -2.23 5.49 -10.17
N LEU A 121 -0.98 5.63 -9.72
CA LEU A 121 -0.28 6.90 -9.67
C LEU A 121 -0.03 7.46 -11.08
N PHE A 122 0.37 6.59 -12.00
CA PHE A 122 0.54 6.97 -13.40
C PHE A 122 -0.79 7.37 -14.05
N GLU A 123 -1.88 6.66 -13.78
CA GLU A 123 -3.22 7.02 -14.25
C GLU A 123 -3.69 8.35 -13.66
N LEU A 124 -3.47 8.57 -12.36
CA LEU A 124 -3.74 9.84 -11.68
C LEU A 124 -2.96 10.99 -12.32
N SER A 125 -1.72 10.76 -12.73
CA SER A 125 -0.93 11.79 -13.41
C SER A 125 -1.48 12.19 -14.78
N LYS A 126 -2.27 11.32 -15.43
CA LYS A 126 -2.94 11.64 -16.70
C LYS A 126 -4.21 12.47 -16.52
N SER A 127 -4.89 12.31 -15.38
CA SER A 127 -6.13 13.04 -15.06
C SER A 127 -5.90 14.27 -14.19
N SER A 128 -4.69 14.43 -13.66
CA SER A 128 -4.27 15.55 -12.82
C SER A 128 -3.52 16.59 -13.65
N ASP A 129 -3.72 17.87 -13.32
CA ASP A 129 -2.92 18.97 -13.87
C ASP A 129 -1.47 18.99 -13.32
N ILE A 130 -1.14 18.08 -12.41
CA ILE A 130 0.16 18.00 -11.73
C ILE A 130 1.03 16.93 -12.40
N PRO A 131 2.14 17.32 -13.04
CA PRO A 131 3.12 16.39 -13.58
C PRO A 131 3.75 15.49 -12.48
N LEU A 132 4.07 14.24 -12.82
CA LEU A 132 4.69 13.28 -11.89
C LEU A 132 6.00 13.78 -11.28
N ASP A 133 6.81 14.49 -12.05
CA ASP A 133 8.09 15.10 -11.60
C ASP A 133 7.88 16.20 -10.54
N LYS A 134 6.67 16.76 -10.45
CA LYS A 134 6.31 17.78 -9.45
C LYS A 134 5.51 17.21 -8.28
N LEU A 135 5.18 15.92 -8.31
CA LEU A 135 4.32 15.29 -7.32
C LEU A 135 4.91 15.39 -5.90
N GLU A 136 6.21 15.17 -5.74
CA GLU A 136 6.89 15.25 -4.44
C GLU A 136 6.76 16.65 -3.82
N ASN A 137 7.03 17.69 -4.61
CA ASN A 137 6.91 19.08 -4.19
C ASN A 137 5.45 19.42 -3.84
N HIS A 138 4.50 18.95 -4.66
CA HIS A 138 3.08 19.17 -4.42
C HIS A 138 2.59 18.48 -3.14
N TYR A 139 2.99 17.22 -2.93
CA TYR A 139 2.66 16.47 -1.72
C TYR A 139 3.22 17.15 -0.47
N SER A 140 4.47 17.60 -0.52
CA SER A 140 5.10 18.36 0.56
C SER A 140 4.36 19.67 0.86
N SER A 141 3.93 20.39 -0.18
CA SER A 141 3.11 21.60 -0.04
C SER A 141 1.76 21.30 0.60
N LEU A 142 1.10 20.19 0.22
CA LEU A 142 -0.17 19.77 0.82
C LEU A 142 -0.03 19.42 2.30
N ILE A 143 1.03 18.71 2.70
CA ILE A 143 1.32 18.43 4.12
C ILE A 143 1.47 19.74 4.88
N GLN A 144 2.23 20.69 4.33
CA GLN A 144 2.46 21.98 4.97
C GLN A 144 1.16 22.78 5.12
N LYS A 145 0.36 22.89 4.05
CA LYS A 145 -0.95 23.53 4.08
C LYS A 145 -1.89 22.88 5.09
N ASN A 146 -1.89 21.55 5.18
CA ASN A 146 -2.71 20.83 6.14
C ASN A 146 -2.32 21.18 7.58
N LYS A 147 -1.03 21.27 7.89
CA LYS A 147 -0.54 21.76 9.19
C LYS A 147 -0.97 23.19 9.48
N GLU A 148 -0.85 24.08 8.49
CA GLU A 148 -1.26 25.49 8.62
C GLU A 148 -2.76 25.64 8.88
N ILE A 149 -3.58 24.83 8.19
CA ILE A 149 -5.04 24.80 8.40
C ILE A 149 -5.36 24.31 9.81
N GLN A 150 -4.74 23.22 10.27
CA GLN A 150 -4.94 22.70 11.64
C GLN A 150 -4.56 23.74 12.71
N ASN A 151 -3.44 24.45 12.51
CA ASN A 151 -3.03 25.54 13.40
C ASN A 151 -4.00 26.73 13.37
N SER A 152 -4.55 27.04 12.19
CA SER A 152 -5.53 28.13 12.05
C SER A 152 -6.85 27.78 12.73
N ILE A 153 -7.32 26.54 12.59
CA ILE A 153 -8.53 26.03 13.26
C ILE A 153 -8.38 26.17 14.77
N THR A 154 -7.29 25.65 15.34
CA THR A 154 -7.03 25.73 16.79
C THR A 154 -6.91 27.18 17.28
N LEU A 155 -6.30 28.08 16.50
CA LEU A 155 -6.24 29.51 16.83
C LEU A 155 -7.63 30.15 16.81
N PHE A 156 -8.46 29.84 15.80
CA PHE A 156 -9.81 30.38 15.69
C PHE A 156 -10.72 29.87 16.81
N GLU A 157 -10.63 28.60 17.18
CA GLU A 157 -11.36 28.04 18.31
C GLU A 157 -10.97 28.73 19.62
N LYS A 158 -9.68 28.99 19.83
CA LYS A 158 -9.21 29.75 21.01
C LYS A 158 -9.76 31.17 21.03
N LYS A 159 -9.67 31.90 19.91
CA LYS A 159 -10.22 33.26 19.80
C LYS A 159 -11.73 33.31 20.00
N GLN A 160 -12.45 32.32 19.46
CA GLN A 160 -13.89 32.20 19.64
C GLN A 160 -14.24 32.00 21.12
N LYS A 161 -13.51 31.14 21.82
CA LYS A 161 -13.68 30.93 23.26
C LYS A 161 -13.41 32.20 24.06
N GLU A 162 -12.28 32.87 23.83
CA GLU A 162 -11.93 34.13 24.51
C GLU A 162 -12.97 35.23 24.24
N SER A 163 -13.47 35.33 23.01
CA SER A 163 -14.50 36.31 22.66
C SER A 163 -15.83 36.01 23.35
N LYS A 164 -16.16 34.73 23.52
CA LYS A 164 -17.39 34.31 24.20
C LYS A 164 -17.30 34.59 25.70
N GLU A 165 -16.17 34.28 26.33
CA GLU A 165 -15.91 34.61 27.74
C GLU A 165 -16.02 36.12 27.98
N LYS A 166 -15.40 36.95 27.14
CA LYS A 166 -15.51 38.42 27.23
C LYS A 166 -16.94 38.92 27.06
N LEU A 167 -17.72 38.29 26.18
CA LEU A 167 -19.12 38.65 25.98
C LEU A 167 -19.95 38.30 27.21
N ASP A 168 -19.76 37.10 27.76
CA ASP A 168 -20.45 36.64 28.97
C ASP A 168 -20.11 37.54 30.17
N ASP A 169 -18.84 37.95 30.32
CA ASP A 169 -18.40 38.90 31.34
C ASP A 169 -19.05 40.29 31.18
N ALA A 170 -19.12 40.80 29.95
CA ALA A 170 -19.75 42.10 29.67
C ALA A 170 -21.26 42.08 29.97
N ILE A 171 -21.97 41.01 29.58
CA ILE A 171 -23.40 40.82 29.88
C ILE A 171 -23.63 40.75 31.39
N SER A 172 -22.77 40.02 32.12
CA SER A 172 -22.84 39.93 33.58
C SER A 172 -22.66 41.29 34.27
N HIS A 173 -21.68 42.07 33.82
CA HIS A 173 -21.43 43.42 34.33
C HIS A 173 -22.60 44.37 34.06
N GLU A 174 -23.16 44.34 32.84
CA GLU A 174 -24.32 45.15 32.47
C GLU A 174 -25.55 44.80 33.32
N SER A 175 -25.84 43.50 33.49
CA SER A 175 -26.92 43.02 34.35
C SER A 175 -26.77 43.51 35.80
N THR A 176 -25.55 43.46 36.34
CA THR A 176 -25.25 43.94 37.70
C THR A 176 -25.46 45.46 37.81
N THR A 177 -25.05 46.21 36.79
CA THR A 177 -25.22 47.67 36.73
C THR A 177 -26.69 48.06 36.68
N ILE A 178 -27.51 47.36 35.88
CA ILE A 178 -28.96 47.56 35.82
C ILE A 178 -29.61 47.31 37.18
N GLN A 179 -29.20 46.24 37.87
CA GLN A 179 -29.72 45.91 39.20
C GLN A 179 -29.38 47.01 40.23
N LEU A 180 -28.12 47.45 40.28
CA LEU A 180 -27.68 48.53 41.17
C LEU A 180 -28.42 49.85 40.92
N LEU A 181 -28.64 50.21 39.64
CA LEU A 181 -29.43 51.38 39.28
C LEU A 181 -30.90 51.26 39.72
N GLY A 182 -31.48 50.07 39.60
CA GLY A 182 -32.83 49.76 40.09
C GLY A 182 -32.95 49.91 41.61
N ASP A 183 -31.97 49.38 42.35
CA ASP A 183 -31.90 49.48 43.81
C ASP A 183 -31.70 50.93 44.26
N TYR A 184 -30.82 51.67 43.59
CA TYR A 184 -30.62 53.10 43.84
C TYR A 184 -31.91 53.89 43.58
N SER A 185 -32.57 53.67 42.44
CA SER A 185 -33.82 54.37 42.10
C SER A 185 -34.92 54.07 43.14
N THR A 186 -35.00 52.83 43.61
CA THR A 186 -35.97 52.41 44.63
C THR A 186 -35.68 53.06 45.99
N THR A 187 -34.41 53.05 46.40
CA THR A 187 -33.94 53.67 47.64
C THR A 187 -34.17 55.18 47.61
N LYS A 188 -33.85 55.83 46.49
CA LYS A 188 -34.09 57.26 46.27
C LYS A 188 -35.57 57.62 46.37
N LYS A 189 -36.44 56.82 45.77
CA LYS A 189 -37.89 57.02 45.89
C LYS A 189 -38.36 56.93 47.34
N ARG A 190 -37.92 55.91 48.08
CA ARG A 190 -38.26 55.74 49.50
C ARG A 190 -37.74 56.88 50.38
N LEU A 191 -36.52 57.35 50.17
CA LEU A 191 -35.97 58.48 50.94
C LEU A 191 -36.75 59.78 50.69
N GLY A 192 -37.20 60.01 49.45
CA GLY A 192 -38.10 61.11 49.12
C GLY A 192 -39.46 61.03 49.84
N GLU A 193 -40.00 59.83 50.04
CA GLU A 193 -41.23 59.61 50.84
C GLU A 193 -41.05 60.01 52.32
N PHE A 194 -39.81 60.01 52.84
CA PHE A 194 -39.46 60.45 54.19
C PHE A 194 -38.91 61.90 54.25
N SER A 195 -38.98 62.67 53.17
CA SER A 195 -38.44 64.05 53.08
C SER A 195 -36.93 64.18 53.35
N ILE A 196 -36.16 63.15 53.04
CA ILE A 196 -34.68 63.17 53.12
C ILE A 196 -34.14 63.37 51.69
N GLU A 197 -33.56 64.54 51.41
CA GLU A 197 -32.92 64.81 50.12
C GLU A 197 -31.50 64.25 50.06
N ILE A 198 -31.20 63.50 48.99
CA ILE A 198 -29.89 62.83 48.81
C ILE A 198 -28.78 63.83 48.48
N GLY A 199 -29.12 65.08 48.14
CA GLY A 199 -28.15 66.16 47.86
C GLY A 199 -27.37 66.64 49.09
N ASP A 200 -27.79 66.28 50.31
CA ASP A 200 -27.17 66.75 51.56
C ASP A 200 -26.08 65.82 52.12
N LEU A 201 -25.69 64.76 51.38
CA LEU A 201 -24.68 63.78 51.82
C LEU A 201 -23.27 64.03 51.24
N ASP A 202 -22.95 65.26 50.83
CA ASP A 202 -21.59 65.64 50.49
C ASP A 202 -20.78 65.98 51.76
N TYR A 203 -19.96 65.00 52.16
CA TYR A 203 -18.71 65.05 52.94
C TYR A 203 -18.53 66.11 54.06
N GLN A 204 -18.59 65.64 55.32
CA GLN A 204 -17.63 66.01 56.36
C GLN A 204 -16.67 64.85 56.63
#